data_AF-W1W8P6-F1
#
_entry.id   AF-W1W8P6-F1
#
_cell.length_a   1.000
_cell.length_b   1.000
_cell.length_c   1.000
_cell.angle_alpha   90.00
_cell.angle_beta   90.00
_cell.angle_gamma   90.00
#
_symmetry.space_group_name_H-M   'P 1'
#
loop_
_entity.id
_entity.type
_entity.pdbx_description
1 polymer ?
#
loop_
_entity_poly.entity_id
_entity_poly.type
_entity_poly.pdbx_seq_one_letter_code
_entity_poly.pdbx_strand_id
1 'polypeptide(L)' 'MSARKAALDEMSQRASKMGANAIIGVSFQYSTVGAENGMLMVTCNGTAVVV' A
#
# COMPACT_ATOMS: atom_id res chain seq x y z
N MET A 1 8.68 11.72 -1.85
CA MET A 1 8.22 10.66 -0.92
C MET A 1 6.68 10.51 -0.89
N SER A 2 5.95 10.78 -1.97
CA SER A 2 4.48 10.83 -1.99
C SER A 2 3.80 9.49 -2.27
N ALA A 3 4.30 8.69 -3.22
CA ALA A 3 3.64 7.45 -3.66
C ALA A 3 3.49 6.40 -2.56
N ARG A 4 4.54 6.19 -1.74
CA ARG A 4 4.47 5.25 -0.61
C ARG A 4 3.43 5.66 0.43
N LYS A 5 3.36 6.96 0.74
CA LYS A 5 2.40 7.48 1.71
C LYS A 5 0.98 7.37 1.17
N ALA A 6 0.75 7.70 -0.09
CA ALA A 6 -0.55 7.52 -0.74
C ALA A 6 -1.01 6.05 -0.70
N ALA A 7 -0.13 5.11 -1.02
CA ALA A 7 -0.44 3.67 -0.98
C ALA A 7 -0.82 3.20 0.45
N LEU A 8 -0.08 3.63 1.47
CA LEU A 8 -0.39 3.36 2.87
C LEU A 8 -1.72 3.98 3.32
N ASP A 9 -1.96 5.23 2.94
CA ASP A 9 -3.17 5.97 3.31
C ASP A 9 -4.41 5.30 2.67
N GLU A 10 -4.33 4.87 1.40
CA GLU A 10 -5.38 4.07 0.75
C GLU A 10 -5.61 2.72 1.43
N MET A 11 -4.54 1.97 1.72
CA MET A 11 -4.64 0.66 2.37
C MET A 11 -5.27 0.78 3.77
N SER A 12 -4.91 1.82 4.52
CA SER A 12 -5.46 2.11 5.84
C SER A 12 -6.94 2.46 5.78
N GLN A 13 -7.36 3.29 4.82
CA GLN A 13 -8.77 3.60 4.60
C GLN A 13 -9.58 2.36 4.25
N ARG A 14 -9.04 1.47 3.40
CA ARG A 14 -9.71 0.20 3.05
C ARG A 14 -9.83 -0.72 4.26
N ALA A 15 -8.77 -0.90 5.04
CA ALA A 15 -8.80 -1.71 6.26
C ALA A 15 -9.80 -1.16 7.29
N SER A 16 -9.83 0.15 7.49
CA SER A 16 -10.79 0.80 8.40
C SER A 16 -12.23 0.58 7.95
N LYS A 17 -12.53 0.66 6.64
CA LYS A 17 -13.86 0.34 6.09
C LYS A 17 -14.27 -1.12 6.30
N MET A 18 -13.30 -2.03 6.47
CA MET A 18 -13.55 -3.43 6.81
C MET A 18 -13.73 -3.66 8.32
N GLY A 19 -13.62 -2.61 9.14
CA GLY A 19 -13.71 -2.70 10.61
C GLY A 19 -12.39 -3.13 11.28
N ALA A 20 -11.29 -3.22 10.53
CA ALA A 20 -9.98 -3.54 11.09
C ALA A 20 -9.40 -2.36 11.87
N ASN A 21 -8.67 -2.66 12.94
CA ASN A 21 -7.98 -1.67 13.77
C ASN A 21 -6.45 -1.70 13.58
N ALA A 22 -5.92 -2.72 12.88
CA ALA A 22 -4.51 -2.80 12.52
C ALA A 22 -4.31 -3.50 11.17
N ILE A 23 -3.15 -3.26 10.55
CA ILE A 23 -2.66 -4.00 9.38
C ILE A 23 -1.30 -4.58 9.74
N ILE A 24 -1.17 -5.90 9.70
CA ILE A 24 0.06 -6.63 10.01
C ILE A 24 0.68 -7.22 8.74
N GLY A 25 1.97 -7.57 8.82
CA GLY A 25 2.67 -8.18 7.69
C GLY A 25 2.81 -7.27 6.47
N VAL A 26 2.93 -5.95 6.69
CA VAL A 26 3.03 -4.98 5.59
C VAL A 26 4.33 -5.19 4.83
N SER A 27 4.23 -5.35 3.51
CA SER A 27 5.37 -5.38 2.59
C SER A 27 5.16 -4.41 1.44
N PHE A 28 6.27 -3.99 0.84
CA PHE A 28 6.31 -3.05 -0.26
C PHE A 28 7.04 -3.65 -1.44
N GLN A 29 6.48 -3.44 -2.63
CA GLN A 29 7.10 -3.80 -3.88
C GLN A 29 7.20 -2.57 -4.77
N TYR A 30 8.40 -2.34 -5.28
CA TYR A 30 8.69 -1.25 -6.21
C TYR A 30 8.94 -1.87 -7.58
N SER A 31 8.21 -1.43 -8.58
CA SER A 31 8.37 -1.91 -9.94
C SER A 31 8.36 -0.73 -10.90
N THR A 32 9.29 -0.72 -11.84
CA THR A 32 9.33 0.25 -12.93
C THR A 32 8.37 -0.19 -14.02
N VAL A 33 7.44 0.70 -14.39
CA VAL A 33 6.44 0.46 -15.43
C VAL A 33 6.68 1.46 -16.58
N GLY A 34 6.82 0.95 -17.80
CA GLY A 34 7.02 1.74 -19.02
C GLY A 34 8.46 1.71 -19.55
N ALA A 35 8.60 1.50 -20.87
CA ALA A 35 9.88 1.26 -21.54
C ALA A 35 10.77 2.51 -21.70
N GLU A 36 10.20 3.72 -21.71
CA GLU A 36 10.96 4.95 -22.04
C GLU A 36 10.97 6.03 -20.94
N ASN A 37 9.96 6.07 -20.06
CA ASN A 37 9.86 7.10 -19.00
C ASN A 37 9.79 6.53 -17.57
N GLY A 38 10.07 5.24 -17.41
CA GLY A 38 10.35 4.58 -16.13
C GLY A 38 9.51 5.05 -14.94
N MET A 39 8.18 4.94 -15.00
CA MET A 39 7.33 5.31 -13.87
C MET A 39 7.51 4.30 -12.74
N LEU A 40 7.76 4.78 -11.53
CA LEU A 40 7.89 3.93 -10.35
C LEU A 40 6.51 3.62 -9.77
N MET A 41 6.04 2.38 -9.96
CA MET A 41 4.88 1.87 -9.26
C MET A 41 5.30 1.38 -7.86
N VAL A 42 4.54 1.80 -6.86
CA VAL A 42 4.68 1.35 -5.48
C VAL A 42 3.44 0.57 -5.11
N THR A 43 3.62 -0.71 -4.82
CA THR A 43 2.55 -1.60 -4.33
C THR A 43 2.81 -1.89 -2.86
N CYS A 44 1.77 -1.85 -2.05
CA CYS A 44 1.81 -2.30 -0.66
C CYS A 44 0.71 -3.32 -0.38
N ASN A 45 1.02 -4.28 0.46
CA ASN A 45 0.15 -5.40 0.79
C ASN A 45 0.35 -5.77 2.26
N GLY A 46 -0.70 -6.25 2.91
CA GLY A 46 -0.73 -6.61 4.32
C GLY A 46 -2.08 -7.23 4.72
N THR A 47 -2.19 -7.68 5.96
CA THR A 47 -3.39 -8.35 6.49
C THR A 47 -4.10 -7.44 7.48
N ALA A 48 -5.34 -7.07 7.16
CA ALA A 48 -6.21 -6.31 8.05
C ALA A 48 -6.71 -7.22 9.18
N VAL A 49 -6.55 -6.78 10.43
CA VAL A 49 -6.93 -7.55 11.63
C VAL A 49 -7.72 -6.68 12.61
N VAL A 50 -8.49 -7.34 13.48
CA VAL A 50 -9.12 -6.75 14.65
C VAL A 50 -8.44 -7.35 15.87
N VAL A 51 -7.80 -6.51 16.67
CA VAL A 51 -7.23 -6.89 17.98
C VAL A 51 -8.08 -6.41 19.14
#